data_AF-A0A257Y8X8-F1
#
_entry.id   AF-A0A257Y8X8-F1
#
_cell.length_a   1.000
_cell.length_b   1.000
_cell.length_c   1.000
_cell.angle_alpha   90.00
_cell.angle_beta   90.00
_cell.angle_gamma   90.00
#
_symmetry.space_group_name_H-M   'P 1'
#
loop_
_entity.id
_entity.type
_entity.pdbx_description
1 polymer ?
#
loop_
_entity_poly.entity_id
_entity_poly.type
_entity_poly.pdbx_seq_one_letter_code
_entity_poly.pdbx_strand_id
1 'polypeptide(L)' 'MLTRRHAIALAAALSIAPVVPAFAQSVTLRSADIHPDGYPTVEAVKYFGEIVTKKTDGRIKVQVFNSGQLGTEKDTIEQT' A
#
# COMPACT_ATOMS: atom_id res chain seq x y z
N MET A 1 -48.08 -2.19 -26.93
CA MET A 1 -48.33 -1.02 -26.07
C MET A 1 -47.69 -1.27 -24.70
N LEU A 2 -46.49 -0.73 -24.45
CA LEU A 2 -45.84 -0.82 -23.13
C LEU A 2 -46.59 0.10 -22.16
N THR A 3 -47.34 -0.46 -21.21
CA THR A 3 -48.06 0.34 -20.21
C THR A 3 -47.08 0.93 -19.19
N ARG A 4 -47.35 2.16 -18.73
CA ARG A 4 -46.50 2.94 -17.78
C ARG A 4 -46.01 2.15 -16.54
N ARG A 5 -46.75 1.11 -16.13
CA ARG A 5 -46.39 0.20 -15.03
C ARG A 5 -45.17 -0.67 -15.33
N HIS A 6 -44.99 -1.10 -16.59
CA HIS A 6 -43.82 -1.85 -17.04
C HIS A 6 -42.58 -0.95 -17.17
N ALA A 7 -42.78 0.33 -17.51
CA ALA A 7 -41.69 1.31 -17.56
C ALA A 7 -41.13 1.64 -16.17
N ILE A 8 -41.98 1.70 -15.13
CA ILE A 8 -41.55 1.93 -13.74
C ILE A 8 -40.83 0.69 -13.17
N ALA A 9 -41.31 -0.51 -13.48
CA ALA A 9 -40.67 -1.75 -13.04
C ALA A 9 -39.27 -1.96 -13.67
N LEU A 10 -39.07 -1.55 -14.92
CA LEU A 10 -37.78 -1.64 -15.60
C LEU A 10 -36.77 -0.59 -15.10
N ALA A 11 -37.25 0.59 -14.69
CA ALA A 11 -36.40 1.64 -14.11
C ALA A 11 -35.85 1.27 -12.72
N ALA A 12 -36.63 0.55 -11.90
CA ALA A 12 -36.20 0.09 -10.57
C ALA A 12 -35.15 -1.03 -10.62
N ALA A 13 -35.11 -1.82 -11.72
CA ALA A 13 -34.14 -2.89 -11.89
C ALA A 13 -32.72 -2.40 -12.27
N LEU A 14 -32.59 -1.14 -12.72
CA LEU A 14 -31.31 -0.58 -13.18
C LEU A 14 -30.53 0.17 -12.10
N SER A 15 -31.07 0.30 -10.88
CA SER A 15 -30.52 1.17 -9.83
C SER A 15 -29.57 0.47 -8.85
N ILE A 16 -29.39 -0.85 -8.96
CA ILE A 16 -28.54 -1.64 -8.06
C ILE A 16 -27.24 -1.97 -8.78
N ALA A 17 -26.40 -0.96 -9.03
CA ALA A 17 -25.01 -1.23 -9.36
C ALA A 17 -24.32 -1.79 -8.09
N PRO A 18 -23.63 -2.94 -8.17
CA PRO A 18 -22.88 -3.43 -7.02
C PRO A 18 -21.80 -2.39 -6.68
N VAL A 19 -21.84 -1.87 -5.45
CA VAL A 19 -20.74 -1.09 -4.90
C VAL A 19 -19.59 -2.06 -4.67
N VAL A 20 -18.66 -2.11 -5.62
CA VAL A 20 -17.42 -2.86 -5.45
C VAL A 20 -16.57 -2.07 -4.44
N PRO A 21 -16.20 -2.66 -3.29
CA PRO A 21 -15.32 -1.98 -2.36
C PRO A 21 -13.98 -1.71 -3.06
N ALA A 22 -13.54 -0.46 -3.04
CA ALA A 22 -12.21 -0.11 -3.51
C ALA A 22 -11.18 -0.75 -2.56
N PHE A 23 -10.49 -1.80 -3.01
CA PHE A 23 -9.37 -2.35 -2.26
C PHE A 23 -8.22 -1.35 -2.31
N ALA A 24 -7.83 -0.82 -1.15
CA ALA A 24 -6.61 -0.02 -1.07
C ALA A 24 -5.40 -0.90 -1.39
N GLN A 25 -4.56 -0.46 -2.34
CA GLN A 25 -3.35 -1.16 -2.73
C GLN A 25 -2.41 -1.34 -1.52
N SER A 26 -1.91 -2.54 -1.33
CA SER A 26 -0.85 -2.82 -0.34
C SER A 26 0.52 -2.63 -0.98
N VAL A 27 1.48 -2.10 -0.22
CA VAL A 27 2.85 -1.83 -0.71
C VAL A 27 3.89 -2.15 0.37
N THR A 28 5.04 -2.67 -0.06
CA THR A 28 6.23 -2.80 0.79
C THR A 28 7.29 -1.83 0.30
N LEU A 29 7.58 -0.82 1.12
CA LEU A 29 8.65 0.13 0.90
C LEU A 29 9.97 -0.53 1.30
N ARG A 30 10.98 -0.47 0.43
CA ARG A 30 12.31 -1.01 0.69
C ARG A 30 13.21 0.14 1.11
N SER A 31 13.77 0.06 2.31
CA SER A 31 14.76 1.03 2.80
C SER A 31 16.15 0.42 2.69
N ALA A 32 17.06 1.12 2.04
CA ALA A 32 18.47 0.76 1.99
C ALA A 32 19.25 1.53 3.06
N ASP A 33 20.16 0.86 3.75
CA ASP A 33 21.11 1.47 4.67
C ASP A 33 22.48 0.76 4.54
N ILE A 34 23.57 1.53 4.58
CA ILE A 34 24.94 1.00 4.54
C ILE A 34 25.44 0.53 5.90
N HIS A 35 24.81 0.99 6.99
CA HIS A 35 25.21 0.67 8.36
C HIS A 35 24.82 -0.78 8.73
N PRO A 36 25.53 -1.42 9.66
CA PRO A 36 25.23 -2.77 10.10
C PRO A 36 23.92 -2.84 10.92
N ASP A 37 23.46 -4.07 11.17
CA ASP A 37 22.33 -4.32 12.06
C ASP A 37 22.58 -3.79 13.48
N GLY A 38 21.56 -3.24 14.13
CA GLY A 38 21.68 -2.63 15.45
C GLY A 38 22.22 -1.19 15.45
N TYR A 39 22.63 -0.64 14.31
CA TYR A 39 23.04 0.77 14.23
C TYR A 39 21.84 1.71 14.42
N PRO A 40 21.99 2.89 15.06
CA PRO A 40 20.85 3.72 15.44
C PRO A 40 19.91 4.10 14.29
N THR A 41 20.42 4.35 13.08
CA THR A 41 19.58 4.67 11.92
C THR A 41 18.78 3.47 11.44
N VAL A 42 19.39 2.28 11.41
CA VAL A 42 18.72 1.02 11.07
C VAL A 42 17.58 0.73 12.05
N GLU A 43 17.84 0.86 13.36
CA GLU A 43 16.83 0.65 14.39
C GLU A 43 15.69 1.69 14.33
N ALA A 44 16.02 2.95 14.04
CA ALA A 44 15.02 3.99 13.85
C ALA A 44 14.06 3.67 12.68
N VAL A 45 14.59 3.18 11.54
CA VAL A 45 13.75 2.85 10.38
C VAL A 45 12.94 1.57 10.60
N LYS A 46 13.47 0.58 11.33
CA LYS A 46 12.68 -0.58 11.78
C LYS A 46 11.48 -0.15 12.62
N TYR A 47 11.72 0.71 13.62
CA TYR A 47 10.66 1.26 14.46
C TYR A 47 9.64 2.09 13.66
N PHE A 48 10.10 2.91 12.71
CA PHE A 48 9.23 3.59 11.76
C PHE A 48 8.35 2.60 10.98
N GLY A 49 8.92 1.49 10.51
CA GLY A 49 8.19 0.41 9.85
C GLY A 49 7.07 -0.17 10.70
N GLU A 50 7.33 -0.42 11.98
CA GLU A 50 6.29 -0.87 12.91
C GLU A 50 5.14 0.14 13.05
N ILE A 51 5.46 1.42 13.18
CA ILE A 51 4.44 2.49 13.28
C ILE A 51 3.60 2.54 12.01
N VAL A 52 4.23 2.50 10.83
CA VAL A 52 3.55 2.55 9.53
C VAL A 52 2.63 1.35 9.35
N THR A 53 3.11 0.14 9.66
CA THR A 53 2.30 -1.07 9.60
C THR A 53 1.09 -0.99 10.53
N LYS A 54 1.27 -0.53 11.78
CA LYS A 54 0.17 -0.37 12.74
C LYS A 54 -0.85 0.69 12.27
N LYS A 55 -0.39 1.83 11.77
CA LYS A 55 -1.27 2.95 11.35
C LYS A 55 -2.01 2.70 10.03
N THR A 56 -1.59 1.71 9.25
CA THR A 56 -2.17 1.43 7.93
C THR A 56 -2.90 0.10 7.87
N ASP A 57 -3.14 -0.53 9.03
CA ASP A 57 -3.73 -1.87 9.13
C ASP A 57 -2.97 -2.90 8.27
N GLY A 58 -1.64 -2.79 8.26
CA GLY A 58 -0.75 -3.66 7.51
C GLY A 58 -0.67 -3.42 6.00
N ARG A 59 -1.40 -2.43 5.46
CA ARG A 59 -1.37 -2.10 4.01
C ARG A 59 -0.02 -1.57 3.56
N ILE A 60 0.68 -0.84 4.42
CA ILE A 60 2.04 -0.34 4.14
C ILE A 60 3.03 -1.02 5.08
N LYS A 61 4.03 -1.67 4.50
CA LYS A 61 5.14 -2.29 5.22
C LYS A 61 6.45 -1.60 4.84
N VAL A 62 7.41 -1.57 5.76
CA VAL A 62 8.77 -1.10 5.49
C VAL A 62 9.71 -2.28 5.75
N GLN A 63 10.52 -2.64 4.75
CA GLN A 63 11.55 -3.65 4.87
C GLN A 63 12.91 -2.99 4.80
N VAL A 64 13.70 -3.14 5.86
CA VAL A 64 15.04 -2.57 5.96
C VAL A 64 16.08 -3.56 5.45
N PHE A 65 16.87 -3.13 4.49
CA PHE A 65 18.03 -3.83 3.94
C PHE A 65 19.28 -3.08 4.39
N ASN A 66 19.85 -3.52 5.50
CA ASN A 66 21.05 -2.93 6.11
C ASN A 66 22.33 -3.52 5.48
N SER A 67 23.50 -3.10 5.97
CA SER A 67 24.82 -3.63 5.58
C SER A 67 25.08 -3.54 4.07
N GLY A 68 24.51 -2.54 3.38
CA GLY A 68 24.71 -2.35 1.95
C GLY A 68 24.10 -3.45 1.07
N GLN A 69 23.12 -4.21 1.57
CA GLN A 69 22.48 -5.31 0.85
C GLN A 69 21.85 -4.90 -0.51
N LEU A 70 21.52 -3.62 -0.69
CA LEU A 70 20.97 -3.08 -1.93
C LEU A 70 21.96 -2.21 -2.74
N GLY A 71 23.24 -2.26 -2.40
CA GLY A 71 24.29 -1.45 -3.00
C GLY A 71 24.81 -0.35 -2.07
N THR A 72 25.73 0.47 -2.59
CA THR A 72 26.22 1.66 -1.90
C THR A 72 25.15 2.75 -1.89
N GLU A 73 25.34 3.77 -1.06
CA GLU A 73 24.43 4.92 -0.99
C GLU A 73 24.22 5.56 -2.36
N LYS A 74 25.29 5.73 -3.15
CA LYS A 74 25.19 6.23 -4.53
C LYS A 74 24.33 5.33 -5.41
N ASP A 75 24.59 4.02 -5.39
CA ASP A 75 23.86 3.05 -6.22
C ASP A 75 22.36 3.08 -5.90
N THR A 76 21.99 3.27 -4.63
CA THR A 76 20.58 3.31 -4.21
C THR A 76 19.84 4.57 -4.66
N ILE A 77 20.54 5.70 -4.82
CA ILE A 77 19.95 6.96 -5.30
C ILE A 77 19.69 6.92 -6.82
N GLU A 78 20.52 6.20 -7.57
CA GLU A 78 20.40 6.07 -9.03
C GLU A 78 19.32 5.05 -9.46
N GLN A 79 18.62 4.40 -8.52
CA GLN A 79 17.51 3.48 -8.81
C GLN A 79 16.25 4.27 -9.20
N THR A 80 15.99 4.40 -10.50
CA THR A 80 14.73 4.95 -11.08
C THR A 80 13.84 3.86 -11.66
#